data_AF-A0A815VV63-F1
#
_entry.id   AF-A0A815VV63-F1
#
_cell.length_a   1.000
_cell.length_b   1.000
_cell.length_c   1.000
_cell.angle_alpha   90.00
_cell.angle_beta   90.00
_cell.angle_gamma   90.00
#
_symmetry.space_group_name_H-M   'P 1'
#
loop_
_entity.id
_entity.type
_entity.pdbx_description
1 polymer ?
#
loop_
_entity_poly.entity_id
_entity_poly.type
_entity_poly.pdbx_seq_one_letter_code
_entity_poly.pdbx_strand_id
1 'polypeptide(L)'
;RKIRWYTFDQYKKAFTVWSVTLPVDKLKWLDGVCNYPAFFEKFMCKHVVGMAIRLNHCKPPPAAKNVKIGEKRRRGSPPKAKKALLIQ
;
A
#
# COMPACT_ATOMS: atom_id res chain seq x y z
N ARG A 1 23.82 -8.28 16.02
CA ARG A 1 24.07 -9.67 15.55
C ARG A 1 23.47 -9.83 14.15
N LYS A 2 24.27 -10.07 13.10
CA LYS A 2 23.76 -10.39 11.75
C LYS A 2 23.39 -11.87 11.71
N ILE A 3 22.13 -12.17 11.45
CA ILE A 3 21.65 -13.55 11.30
C ILE A 3 22.15 -14.06 9.95
N ARG A 4 22.86 -15.20 9.92
CA ARG A 4 23.31 -15.87 8.70
C ARG A 4 22.43 -17.10 8.47
N TRP A 5 21.91 -17.24 7.26
CA TRP A 5 21.06 -18.35 6.85
C TRP A 5 21.90 -19.31 6.00
N TYR A 6 21.97 -20.59 6.38
CA TYR A 6 22.78 -21.59 5.68
C TYR A 6 21.95 -22.47 4.74
N THR A 7 20.63 -22.49 4.93
CA THR A 7 19.70 -23.23 4.07
C THR A 7 18.52 -22.34 3.68
N PHE A 8 17.93 -22.63 2.51
CA PHE A 8 16.76 -21.92 2.03
C PHE A 8 15.56 -22.07 2.99
N ASP A 9 15.41 -23.22 3.65
CA ASP A 9 14.35 -23.44 4.63
C ASP A 9 14.51 -22.59 5.90
N GLN A 10 15.75 -22.36 6.36
CA GLN A 10 16.02 -21.44 7.47
C GLN A 10 15.70 -19.99 7.08
N TYR A 11 16.07 -19.59 5.86
CA TYR A 11 15.69 -18.30 5.29
C TYR A 11 14.17 -18.16 5.20
N LYS A 12 13.46 -19.17 4.69
CA LYS A 12 12.00 -19.18 4.54
C LYS A 12 11.25 -19.04 5.87
N LYS A 13 11.77 -19.60 6.96
CA LYS A 13 11.20 -19.42 8.31
C LYS A 13 11.37 -18.01 8.86
N ALA A 14 12.39 -17.29 8.39
CA ALA A 14 12.69 -15.92 8.83
C ALA A 14 11.84 -14.86 8.13
N PHE A 15 11.44 -15.13 6.89
CA PHE A 15 10.57 -14.25 6.12
C PHE A 15 9.13 -14.73 6.25
N THR A 16 8.34 -14.02 7.06
CA THR A 16 6.89 -14.12 6.98
C THR A 16 6.47 -13.70 5.57
N VAL A 17 6.05 -14.66 4.75
CA VAL A 17 5.47 -14.37 3.43
C VAL A 17 4.27 -13.45 3.67
N TRP A 18 4.34 -12.22 3.15
CA TRP A 18 3.22 -11.31 3.28
C TRP A 18 2.08 -11.73 2.36
N SER A 19 0.97 -12.10 2.97
CA SER A 19 -0.25 -12.53 2.29
C SER A 19 -1.37 -11.55 2.57
N VAL A 20 -2.19 -11.32 1.54
CA VAL A 20 -3.43 -10.54 1.64
C VAL A 20 -4.56 -11.45 1.21
N THR A 21 -5.55 -11.59 2.08
CA THR A 21 -6.77 -12.36 1.79
C THR A 21 -7.92 -11.38 1.67
N LEU A 22 -8.61 -11.42 0.54
CA LEU A 22 -9.82 -10.63 0.30
C LEU A 22 -11.05 -11.55 0.32
N PRO A 23 -12.21 -11.07 0.81
CA PRO A 23 -13.47 -11.80 0.69
C PRO A 23 -13.85 -12.05 -0.78
N VAL A 24 -14.60 -13.13 -1.02
CA VAL A 24 -15.15 -13.44 -2.35
C VAL A 24 -16.13 -12.36 -2.81
N ASP A 25 -16.87 -11.78 -1.86
CA ASP A 25 -17.77 -10.67 -2.09
C ASP A 25 -16.99 -9.39 -2.40
N LYS A 26 -17.03 -8.96 -3.66
CA LYS A 26 -16.32 -7.75 -4.14
C LYS A 26 -16.67 -6.49 -3.35
N LEU A 27 -17.90 -6.38 -2.85
CA LEU A 27 -18.36 -5.21 -2.10
C LEU A 27 -17.79 -5.15 -0.67
N LYS A 28 -17.39 -6.30 -0.10
CA LYS A 28 -16.86 -6.42 1.26
C LYS A 28 -15.33 -6.43 1.31
N TRP A 29 -14.67 -5.90 0.29
CA TRP A 29 -13.19 -5.87 0.22
C TRP A 29 -12.52 -5.17 1.41
N LEU A 30 -13.26 -4.33 2.15
CA LEU A 30 -12.83 -3.67 3.39
C LEU A 30 -12.46 -4.65 4.51
N ASP A 31 -13.08 -5.83 4.54
CA ASP A 31 -12.85 -6.87 5.53
C ASP A 31 -11.62 -7.73 5.20
N GLY A 32 -10.80 -7.28 4.24
CA GLY A 32 -9.56 -7.94 3.85
C GLY A 32 -8.54 -8.01 4.97
N VAL A 33 -7.89 -9.17 5.11
CA VAL A 33 -6.88 -9.43 6.14
C VAL A 33 -5.50 -9.40 5.52
N CYS A 34 -4.55 -8.74 6.19
CA CYS A 34 -3.15 -8.72 5.80
C CYS A 34 -2.27 -9.01 7.01
N ASN A 35 -1.28 -9.88 6.84
CA ASN A 35 -0.32 -10.24 7.89
C ASN A 35 0.88 -9.27 8.00
N TYR A 36 0.81 -8.10 7.36
CA TYR A 36 1.87 -7.10 7.39
C TYR A 36 1.94 -6.39 8.75
N PRO A 37 3.09 -6.40 9.46
CA PRO A 37 3.17 -5.96 10.86
C PRO A 37 2.98 -4.46 11.08
N ALA A 38 3.25 -3.59 10.10
CA ALA A 38 3.03 -2.14 10.26
C ALA A 38 1.55 -1.72 10.09
N PHE A 39 0.63 -2.68 10.20
CA PHE A 39 -0.82 -2.51 10.10
C PHE A 39 -1.47 -1.94 11.37
N PHE A 40 -0.80 -2.00 12.53
CA PHE A 40 -1.44 -1.72 13.81
C PHE A 40 -1.71 -0.25 14.16
N GLU A 41 -1.21 0.73 13.39
CA GLU A 41 -1.37 2.16 13.77
C GLU A 41 -2.48 2.92 13.03
N LYS A 42 -3.00 2.41 11.91
CA LYS A 42 -4.00 3.16 11.10
C LYS A 42 -4.99 2.20 10.45
N PHE A 43 -6.25 2.29 10.90
CA PHE A 43 -7.55 1.78 10.44
C PHE A 43 -7.74 1.04 9.08
N MET A 44 -6.78 0.95 8.15
CA MET A 44 -6.89 0.16 6.92
C MET A 44 -5.51 -0.18 6.31
N CYS A 45 -5.28 -1.43 5.90
CA CYS A 45 -4.00 -1.83 5.32
C CYS A 45 -3.84 -1.31 3.90
N LYS A 46 -2.71 -0.66 3.60
CA LYS A 46 -2.37 -0.25 2.22
C LYS A 46 -2.39 -1.42 1.23
N HIS A 47 -2.08 -2.63 1.67
CA HIS A 47 -2.07 -3.81 0.80
C HIS A 47 -3.49 -4.26 0.43
N VAL A 48 -4.43 -4.22 1.39
CA VAL A 48 -5.86 -4.51 1.14
C VAL A 48 -6.42 -3.52 0.13
N VAL A 49 -6.19 -2.22 0.35
CA VAL A 49 -6.61 -1.15 -0.58
C VAL A 49 -5.97 -1.33 -1.96
N GLY A 50 -4.66 -1.59 -2.01
CA GLY A 50 -3.93 -1.77 -3.26
C GLY A 50 -4.45 -2.96 -4.08
N MET A 51 -4.75 -4.08 -3.41
CA MET A 51 -5.31 -5.27 -4.06
C MET A 51 -6.76 -5.03 -4.52
N ALA A 52 -7.58 -4.37 -3.70
CA ALA A 52 -8.95 -4.02 -4.08
C ALA A 52 -9.01 -3.12 -5.33
N ILE A 53 -8.08 -2.15 -5.46
CA ILE A 53 -7.97 -1.31 -6.67
C ILE A 53 -7.55 -2.16 -7.88
N ARG A 54 -6.54 -3.03 -7.73
CA ARG A 54 -6.04 -3.89 -8.82
C ARG A 54 -7.09 -4.86 -9.35
N LEU A 55 -7.93 -5.40 -8.45
CA LEU A 55 -9.01 -6.33 -8.78
C LEU A 55 -10.32 -5.62 -9.17
N ASN A 56 -10.31 -4.29 -9.30
CA ASN A 56 -11.49 -3.46 -9.59
C ASN A 56 -12.65 -3.67 -8.60
N HIS A 57 -12.36 -3.98 -7.34
CA HIS A 57 -13.36 -4.08 -6.26
C HIS A 57 -13.72 -2.71 -5.68
N CYS A 58 -12.83 -1.73 -5.82
CA CYS A 58 -13.10 -0.35 -5.45
C CYS A 58 -12.62 0.63 -6.54
N LYS A 59 -13.32 1.76 -6.66
CA LYS A 59 -12.90 2.87 -7.52
C LYS A 59 -12.07 3.84 -6.70
N PRO A 60 -10.77 4.01 -6.99
CA PRO A 60 -9.97 5.00 -6.30
C PRO A 60 -10.54 6.41 -6.57
N PRO A 61 -10.48 7.32 -5.59
CA PRO A 61 -11.03 8.66 -5.73
C PRO A 61 -10.35 9.40 -6.90
N PRO A 62 -11.06 10.24 -7.66
CA PRO A 62 -10.50 10.96 -8.81
C PRO A 62 -9.23 11.76 -8.47
N ALA A 63 -9.17 12.33 -7.26
CA ALA A 63 -8.01 13.06 -6.76
C ALA A 63 -6.70 12.24 -6.74
N ALA A 64 -6.79 10.90 -6.63
CA ALA A 64 -5.62 10.01 -6.68
C ALA A 64 -5.09 9.79 -8.12
N LYS A 65 -5.93 10.02 -9.14
CA LYS A 65 -5.61 9.87 -10.57
C LYS A 65 -5.13 11.15 -11.26
N ASN A 66 -4.84 12.21 -10.51
CA ASN A 66 -4.45 13.54 -11.05
C ASN A 66 -3.14 13.61 -11.88
N VAL A 67 -2.55 12.48 -12.26
CA VAL A 67 -1.35 12.46 -13.10
C VAL A 67 -1.74 11.91 -14.45
N LYS A 68 -1.43 12.65 -15.50
CA LYS A 68 -1.71 12.21 -16.86
C LYS A 68 -0.93 10.92 -17.13
N ILE A 69 -1.55 10.02 -17.88
CA ILE A 69 -0.89 8.78 -18.27
C ILE A 69 0.35 9.14 -19.12
N GLY A 70 1.50 8.55 -18.81
CA GLY A 70 2.79 8.91 -19.42
C GLY A 70 3.61 9.98 -18.69
N GLU A 71 3.03 10.68 -17.70
CA GLU A 71 3.79 11.64 -16.89
C GLU A 71 4.33 10.99 -15.60
N LYS A 72 5.63 11.20 -15.32
CA LYS A 72 6.22 10.80 -14.04
C LYS A 72 5.93 11.87 -12.99
N ARG A 73 5.41 11.45 -11.82
CA ARG A 73 5.24 12.35 -10.67
C ARG A 73 6.58 12.98 -10.29
N ARG A 74 6.60 14.30 -10.05
CA ARG A 74 7.73 14.96 -9.37
C ARG A 74 7.89 14.33 -7.98
N ARG A 75 9.13 13.96 -7.63
CA ARG A 75 9.44 13.34 -6.34
C ARG A 75 9.15 14.33 -5.21
N GLY A 76 8.38 13.92 -4.21
CA GLY A 76 8.25 14.65 -2.94
C GLY A 76 7.20 15.76 -2.84
N SER A 77 6.53 16.19 -3.91
CA SER A 77 5.52 17.26 -3.82
C SER A 77 4.12 16.77 -4.22
N PRO A 78 3.15 16.76 -3.29
CA PRO A 78 1.74 16.61 -3.64
C PRO A 78 1.28 17.77 -4.55
N PRO A 79 0.48 17.51 -5.61
CA PRO A 79 0.00 18.57 -6.51
C PRO A 79 -0.80 19.68 -5.83
N LYS A 80 -1.40 19.37 -4.67
CA LYS A 80 -2.19 20.31 -3.86
C LYS A 80 -1.35 21.15 -2.90
N ALA A 81 -0.04 20.88 -2.77
CA ALA A 81 0.82 21.66 -1.90
C ALA A 81 1.06 23.03 -2.52
N LYS A 82 0.47 24.07 -1.94
CA LYS A 82 0.79 25.46 -2.27
C LYS A 82 2.13 25.82 -1.60
N LYS A 83 2.95 26.64 -2.26
CA LYS A 83 4.10 27.26 -1.59
C LYS A 83 3.59 28.05 -0.38
N ALA A 84 4.29 27.95 0.75
CA ALA A 84 4.00 28.80 1.90
C ALA A 84 4.13 30.27 1.46
N LEU A 85 3.17 31.11 1.88
CA LEU A 85 3.24 32.54 1.62
C LEU A 85 4.42 33.09 2.43
N LEU A 86 5.46 33.58 1.77
CA LEU A 86 6.52 34.36 2.40
C LEU A 86 6.03 35.80 2.45
N ILE A 87 5.64 36.28 3.63
CA ILE A 87 5.41 37.70 3.88
C ILE A 87 6.78 38.29 4.20
N GLN A 88 7.24 39.24 3.38
CA GLN A 88 8.44 40.05 3.64
C GLN A 88 8.03 41.40 4.21
#